data_AF-A0A9E2H631-F1
#
_entry.id   AF-A0A9E2H631-F1
#
_cell.length_a   1.000
_cell.length_b   1.000
_cell.length_c   1.000
_cell.angle_alpha   90.00
_cell.angle_beta   90.00
_cell.angle_gamma   90.00
#
_symmetry.space_group_name_H-M   'P 1'
#
loop_
_entity.id
_entity.type
_entity.pdbx_description
1 polymer ?
#
loop_
_entity_poly.entity_id
_entity_poly.type
_entity_poly.pdbx_seq_one_letter_code
_entity_poly.pdbx_strand_id
1 'polypeptide(L)'
;MANPTKTKYVTDNKGKKIAVVIAIKEYEKMIDELDDYYCRKEYDRVKPKTDKELEKGEFITLDDYCTKRSFRNKRKNVRKSA
;
A
#
# COMPACT_ATOMS: atom_id res chain seq x y z
N MET A 1 -5.63 -33.55 -8.41
CA MET A 1 -5.73 -32.11 -8.04
C MET A 1 -6.58 -32.06 -6.78
N ALA A 2 -6.02 -31.62 -5.65
CA ALA A 2 -6.62 -31.86 -4.33
C ALA A 2 -7.97 -31.13 -4.16
N ASN A 3 -8.93 -31.85 -3.59
CA ASN A 3 -10.34 -31.49 -3.37
C ASN A 3 -10.51 -30.14 -2.63
N PRO A 4 -11.60 -29.39 -2.87
CA PRO A 4 -11.94 -28.21 -2.07
C PRO A 4 -12.23 -28.68 -0.63
N THR A 5 -11.25 -28.52 0.24
CA THR A 5 -11.39 -28.79 1.67
C THR A 5 -12.52 -27.93 2.22
N LYS A 6 -13.59 -28.56 2.73
CA LYS A 6 -14.70 -27.88 3.39
C LYS A 6 -14.18 -26.76 4.30
N THR A 7 -14.70 -25.55 4.09
CA THR A 7 -14.41 -24.38 4.92
C THR A 7 -14.65 -24.70 6.38
N LYS A 8 -13.64 -24.51 7.22
CA LYS A 8 -13.71 -24.76 8.66
C LYS A 8 -14.07 -23.47 9.37
N TYR A 9 -14.96 -23.55 10.34
CA TYR A 9 -15.40 -22.40 11.12
C TYR A 9 -15.12 -22.65 12.60
N VAL A 10 -14.78 -21.58 13.32
CA VAL A 10 -14.85 -21.55 14.78
C VAL A 10 -16.26 -21.14 15.16
N THR A 11 -16.89 -21.90 16.05
CA THR A 11 -18.26 -21.64 16.52
C THR A 11 -18.27 -21.36 18.02
N ASP A 12 -19.18 -20.48 18.46
CA ASP A 12 -19.51 -20.30 19.87
C ASP A 12 -20.31 -21.50 20.41
N ASN A 13 -20.49 -21.58 21.73
CA ASN A 13 -21.19 -22.64 22.46
C ASN A 13 -22.64 -22.86 21.99
N LYS A 14 -23.24 -21.86 21.32
CA LYS A 14 -24.58 -21.93 20.71
C LYS A 14 -24.58 -22.41 19.25
N GLY A 15 -23.43 -22.82 18.71
CA GLY A 15 -23.27 -23.25 17.31
C GLY A 15 -23.19 -22.10 16.29
N LYS A 16 -23.15 -20.84 16.75
CA LYS A 16 -23.00 -19.67 15.86
C LYS A 16 -21.56 -19.58 15.36
N LYS A 17 -21.36 -19.50 14.03
CA LYS A 17 -20.05 -19.31 13.40
C LYS A 17 -19.52 -17.90 13.70
N ILE A 18 -18.34 -17.81 14.30
CA ILE A 18 -17.71 -16.54 14.71
C ILE A 18 -16.41 -16.24 13.95
N ALA A 19 -15.73 -17.26 13.44
CA ALA A 19 -14.53 -17.09 12.62
C ALA A 19 -14.40 -18.20 11.58
N VAL A 20 -13.53 -17.99 10.60
CA VAL A 20 -13.18 -18.98 9.56
C VAL A 20 -11.70 -19.34 9.70
N VAL A 21 -11.39 -20.62 9.54
CA VAL A 21 -10.01 -21.12 9.49
C VAL A 21 -9.63 -21.26 8.02
N ILE A 22 -8.63 -20.49 7.61
CA ILE A 22 -8.07 -20.48 6.27
C ILE A 22 -6.58 -20.82 6.32
N ALA A 23 -6.03 -21.32 5.21
CA ALA A 23 -4.59 -21.54 5.11
C ALA A 23 -3.86 -20.20 5.08
N ILE A 24 -2.67 -20.13 5.70
CA ILE A 24 -1.88 -18.88 5.74
C ILE A 24 -1.62 -18.34 4.33
N LYS A 25 -1.29 -19.21 3.37
CA LYS A 25 -1.09 -18.81 1.96
C LYS A 25 -2.34 -18.21 1.30
N GLU A 26 -3.52 -18.68 1.70
CA GLU A 26 -4.79 -18.16 1.18
C GLU A 26 -5.09 -16.79 1.78
N TYR A 27 -4.84 -16.63 3.09
CA TYR A 27 -4.91 -15.33 3.76
C TYR A 27 -3.98 -14.31 3.12
N GLU A 28 -2.69 -14.65 2.92
CA GLU A 28 -1.71 -13.76 2.30
C GLU A 28 -2.15 -13.31 0.91
N LYS A 29 -2.59 -14.26 0.07
CA LYS A 29 -3.13 -13.95 -1.27
C LYS A 29 -4.33 -13.00 -1.22
N MET A 30 -5.24 -13.19 -0.26
CA MET A 30 -6.39 -12.29 -0.10
C MET A 30 -5.95 -10.89 0.34
N ILE A 31 -4.93 -10.76 1.18
CA ILE A 31 -4.38 -9.47 1.59
C ILE A 31 -3.70 -8.77 0.41
N ASP A 32 -2.91 -9.48 -0.38
CA ASP A 32 -2.26 -8.93 -1.58
C ASP A 32 -3.30 -8.42 -2.59
N GLU A 33 -4.35 -9.22 -2.85
CA GLU A 33 -5.45 -8.83 -3.74
C GLU A 33 -6.23 -7.60 -3.21
N LEU A 34 -6.38 -7.48 -1.89
CA LEU A 34 -6.99 -6.31 -1.27
C LEU A 34 -6.11 -5.06 -1.43
N ASP A 35 -4.79 -5.18 -1.24
CA ASP A 35 -3.87 -4.05 -1.39
C ASP A 35 -3.87 -3.53 -2.82
N ASP A 36 -3.78 -4.43 -3.81
CA ASP A 36 -3.89 -4.09 -5.24
C ASP A 36 -5.20 -3.36 -5.55
N TYR A 37 -6.32 -3.85 -5.00
CA TYR A 37 -7.62 -3.21 -5.17
C TYR A 37 -7.66 -1.80 -4.57
N TYR A 38 -7.13 -1.62 -3.35
CA TYR A 38 -7.11 -0.31 -2.71
C TYR A 38 -6.15 0.67 -3.40
N CYS A 39 -4.99 0.21 -3.88
CA CYS A 39 -4.08 1.00 -4.71
C CYS A 39 -4.78 1.52 -5.96
N ARG A 40 -5.49 0.65 -6.69
CA ARG A 40 -6.26 1.04 -7.87
C ARG A 40 -7.35 2.05 -7.54
N LYS A 41 -8.13 1.76 -6.49
CA LYS A 41 -9.23 2.63 -6.06
C LYS A 41 -8.74 4.03 -5.71
N GLU A 42 -7.64 4.13 -4.96
CA GLU A 42 -7.07 5.43 -4.60
C GLU A 42 -6.44 6.12 -5.81
N TYR A 43 -5.79 5.39 -6.71
CA TYR A 43 -5.31 5.95 -7.99
C TYR A 43 -6.47 6.61 -8.77
N ASP A 44 -7.56 5.88 -8.99
CA ASP A 44 -8.73 6.39 -9.72
C ASP A 44 -9.35 7.62 -9.01
N ARG A 45 -9.33 7.64 -7.68
CA ARG A 45 -9.83 8.75 -6.87
C ARG A 45 -8.97 10.01 -7.00
N VAL A 46 -7.64 9.88 -7.00
CA VAL A 46 -6.72 11.04 -6.96
C VAL A 46 -6.32 11.52 -8.34
N LYS A 47 -6.34 10.65 -9.36
CA LYS A 47 -5.91 10.96 -10.72
C LYS A 47 -6.50 12.26 -11.27
N PRO A 48 -7.82 12.55 -11.17
CA PRO A 48 -8.38 13.80 -11.71
C PRO A 48 -7.84 15.07 -11.05
N LYS A 49 -7.41 14.99 -9.79
CA LYS A 49 -6.76 16.10 -9.08
C LYS A 49 -5.33 16.25 -9.56
N THR A 50 -4.59 15.13 -9.62
CA THR A 50 -3.20 15.12 -10.07
C THR A 50 -3.07 15.58 -11.52
N ASP A 51 -3.98 15.18 -12.42
CA ASP A 51 -3.98 15.63 -13.81
C ASP A 51 -4.10 17.17 -13.90
N LYS A 52 -4.96 17.79 -13.08
CA LYS A 52 -5.09 19.26 -12.99
C LYS A 52 -3.85 19.93 -12.42
N GLU A 53 -3.18 19.31 -11.45
CA GLU A 53 -1.93 19.82 -10.87
C GLU A 53 -0.81 19.76 -11.92
N LEU A 54 -0.75 18.67 -12.70
CA LEU A 54 0.21 18.52 -13.80
C LEU A 54 0.00 19.56 -14.91
N GLU A 55 -1.24 19.81 -15.32
CA GLU A 55 -1.58 20.85 -16.31
C GLU A 55 -1.17 22.26 -15.84
N LYS A 56 -1.22 22.52 -14.53
CA LYS A 56 -0.77 23.78 -13.93
C LYS A 56 0.75 23.88 -13.75
N GLY A 57 1.49 22.82 -14.03
CA GLY A 57 2.93 22.76 -13.80
C GLY A 57 3.32 22.53 -12.34
N GLU A 58 2.40 22.07 -11.50
CA GLU A 58 2.62 21.80 -10.07
C GLU A 58 3.29 20.44 -9.87
N PHE A 59 4.48 20.24 -10.45
CA PHE A 59 5.28 19.03 -10.29
C PHE A 59 6.76 19.36 -10.02
N ILE A 60 7.50 18.34 -9.56
CA ILE A 60 8.96 18.41 -9.48
C ILE A 60 9.54 17.32 -10.36
N THR A 61 10.64 17.61 -11.05
CA THR A 61 11.35 16.56 -11.79
C THR A 61 12.22 15.72 -10.84
N LEU A 62 12.63 14.55 -11.31
CA LEU A 62 13.57 13.70 -10.56
C LEU A 62 14.92 14.42 -10.35
N ASP A 63 15.37 15.19 -11.33
CA ASP A 63 16.60 15.98 -11.23
C ASP A 63 16.49 17.08 -10.17
N ASP A 64 15.38 17.85 -10.19
CA ASP A 64 15.08 18.87 -9.17
C ASP A 64 15.05 18.26 -7.76
N TYR A 65 14.45 17.08 -7.62
CA TYR A 65 14.37 16.35 -6.37
C TYR A 65 15.77 15.90 -5.88
N CYS A 66 16.55 15.25 -6.74
CA CYS A 66 17.89 14.76 -6.43
C CYS A 66 18.82 15.90 -6.02
N THR A 67 18.74 17.00 -6.74
CA THR A 67 19.48 18.23 -6.45
C THR A 67 19.11 18.76 -5.06
N LYS A 68 17.81 18.97 -4.76
CA LYS A 68 17.33 19.42 -3.43
C LYS A 68 17.71 18.45 -2.29
N ARG A 69 17.68 17.15 -2.53
CA ARG A 69 18.02 16.12 -1.54
C ARG A 69 19.51 16.07 -1.23
N SER A 70 20.38 16.19 -2.24
CA SER A 70 21.83 16.21 -2.06
C SER A 70 22.30 17.41 -1.22
N PHE A 71 21.68 18.58 -1.39
CA PHE A 71 21.93 19.77 -0.57
C PHE A 71 21.55 19.56 0.90
N ARG A 72 20.48 18.80 1.17
CA ARG A 72 20.03 18.50 2.53
C ARG A 72 21.04 17.64 3.30
N ASN A 73 21.68 16.69 2.63
CA ASN A 73 22.72 15.86 3.24
C ASN A 73 24.01 16.65 3.49
N LYS A 74 24.43 17.54 2.57
CA LYS A 74 25.58 18.44 2.79
C LYS A 74 25.39 19.35 4.00
N ARG A 75 24.21 19.97 4.16
CA ARG A 75 23.90 20.85 5.31
C ARG A 75 23.95 20.11 6.66
N LYS A 76 23.59 18.83 6.69
CA LYS A 76 23.68 18.01 7.91
C LYS A 76 25.12 17.66 8.27
N ASN A 77 25.98 17.43 7.28
CA ASN A 77 27.39 17.12 7.53
C ASN A 77 28.17 18.36 7.99
N VAL A 78 27.93 19.54 7.42
CA VAL A 78 28.60 20.78 7.84
C VAL A 78 28.26 21.15 9.30
N ARG A 79 27.02 20.92 9.75
CA ARG A 79 26.60 21.16 11.14
C ARG A 79 27.09 20.14 12.15
N LYS A 80 27.65 19.01 11.69
CA LYS A 80 28.18 17.93 12.54
C LYS A 80 29.71 18.00 12.70
N SER A 81 30.35 18.90 11.94
CA SER A 81 31.80 19.13 11.92
C SER A 81 32.19 20.51 12.48
N ALA A 82 31.22 21.25 13.02
CA ALA A 82 31.39 22.46 13.82
C ALA A 82 30.85 22.18 15.23
#